data_AF-A0A135VKH2-F1
#
_entry.id   AF-A0A135VKH2-F1
#
_cell.length_a   1.000
_cell.length_b   1.000
_cell.length_c   1.000
_cell.angle_alpha   90.00
_cell.angle_beta   90.00
_cell.angle_gamma   90.00
#
_symmetry.space_group_name_H-M   'P 1'
#
loop_
_entity.id
_entity.type
_entity.pdbx_description
1 polymer ?
#
loop_
_entity_poly.entity_id
_entity_poly.type
_entity_poly.pdbx_seq_one_letter_code
_entity_poly.pdbx_strand_id
1 'polypeptide(L)'
;MKYIMFWEYDFEDHARVIAKLKQFRESIKKEPEKFPKFISKNYAMLEGPRGFQLLETENEDHLANFVLHYQPEVSFDFQPIMEVKKSLELMDRMKK
;
A
#
# COMPACT_ATOMS: atom_id res chain seq x y z
N MET A 1 -9.42 -1.57 7.88
CA MET A 1 -8.85 -2.84 7.41
C MET A 1 -7.35 -2.72 7.22
N LYS A 2 -6.61 -3.83 7.30
CA LYS A 2 -5.17 -3.89 7.03
C LYS A 2 -4.92 -4.51 5.67
N TYR A 3 -3.92 -4.03 4.96
CA TYR A 3 -3.53 -4.51 3.64
C TYR A 3 -2.02 -4.67 3.56
N ILE A 4 -1.58 -5.64 2.75
CA ILE A 4 -0.27 -5.60 2.11
C ILE A 4 -0.44 -4.96 0.74
N MET A 5 0.31 -3.89 0.49
CA MET A 5 0.36 -3.19 -0.79
C MET A 5 1.66 -3.57 -1.48
N PHE A 6 1.55 -4.30 -2.58
CA PHE A 6 2.65 -4.50 -3.52
C PHE A 6 2.69 -3.35 -4.52
N TRP A 7 3.90 -2.98 -4.91
CA TRP A 7 4.13 -1.96 -5.93
C TRP A 7 5.21 -2.45 -6.89
N GLU A 8 5.07 -2.09 -8.16
CA GLU A 8 6.00 -2.41 -9.23
C GLU A 8 5.94 -1.33 -10.31
N TYR A 9 7.10 -1.00 -10.89
CA TYR A 9 7.23 -0.08 -12.01
C TYR A 9 8.42 -0.48 -12.89
N ASP A 10 8.50 0.07 -14.09
CA ASP A 10 9.63 -0.18 -15.00
C ASP A 10 10.84 0.71 -14.65
N PHE A 11 12.06 0.18 -14.76
CA PHE A 11 13.28 0.95 -14.46
C PHE A 11 13.39 2.26 -15.25
N GLU A 12 12.83 2.30 -16.47
CA GLU A 12 12.79 3.51 -17.30
C GLU A 12 11.97 4.65 -16.67
N ASP A 13 10.99 4.31 -15.84
CA ASP A 13 10.14 5.27 -15.13
C ASP A 13 10.68 5.68 -13.76
N HIS A 14 11.83 5.15 -13.34
CA HIS A 14 12.38 5.36 -12.00
C HIS A 14 12.46 6.84 -11.61
N ALA A 15 12.95 7.70 -12.50
CA ALA A 15 13.05 9.13 -12.21
C ALA A 15 11.67 9.79 -11.98
N ARG A 16 10.65 9.39 -12.76
CA ARG A 16 9.27 9.88 -12.62
C ARG A 16 8.65 9.38 -11.32
N VAL A 17 8.82 8.10 -11.00
CA VAL A 17 8.32 7.49 -9.76
C VAL A 17 8.95 8.14 -8.53
N ILE A 18 10.26 8.43 -8.54
CA ILE A 18 10.92 9.13 -7.43
C ILE A 18 10.41 10.57 -7.27
N ALA A 19 10.12 11.28 -8.37
CA ALA A 19 9.52 12.61 -8.29
C ALA A 19 8.12 12.55 -7.66
N LYS A 20 7.28 11.59 -8.08
CA LYS A 20 5.95 11.35 -7.50
C LYS A 20 6.03 10.95 -6.02
N LEU A 21 7.02 10.15 -5.62
CA LEU A 21 7.24 9.78 -4.22
C LEU A 21 7.56 11.01 -3.35
N LYS A 22 8.36 11.95 -3.86
CA LYS A 22 8.67 13.20 -3.14
C LYS A 22 7.40 14.04 -2.94
N GLN A 23 6.62 14.25 -4.00
CA GLN A 23 5.34 14.95 -3.95
C GLN A 23 4.37 14.29 -2.98
N PHE A 24 4.24 12.97 -3.04
CA PHE A 24 3.38 12.19 -2.18
C PHE A 24 3.71 12.38 -0.69
N ARG A 25 5.01 12.36 -0.35
CA ARG A 25 5.46 12.60 1.04
C ARG A 25 5.14 14.00 1.54
N GLU A 26 5.08 14.99 0.65
CA GLU A 26 4.63 16.33 1.00
C GLU A 26 3.12 16.39 1.19
N SER A 27 2.35 15.73 0.32
CA SER A 27 0.88 15.65 0.42
C SER A 27 0.44 14.98 1.72
N ILE A 28 1.05 13.85 2.13
CA ILE A 28 0.73 13.19 3.41
C ILE A 28 1.01 14.11 4.61
N LYS A 29 2.06 14.94 4.55
CA LYS A 29 2.35 15.87 5.66
C LYS A 29 1.30 16.96 5.80
N LYS A 30 0.69 17.37 4.68
CA LYS A 30 -0.32 18.44 4.65
C LYS A 30 -1.72 17.91 4.98
N GLU A 31 -2.06 16.76 4.43
CA GLU A 31 -3.41 16.18 4.44
C GLU A 31 -3.35 14.68 4.77
N PRO A 32 -2.85 14.31 5.97
CA PRO A 32 -2.65 12.90 6.35
C PRO A 32 -3.94 12.08 6.34
N GLU A 33 -5.10 12.74 6.52
CA GLU A 33 -6.43 12.14 6.53
C GLU A 33 -6.89 11.63 5.16
N LYS A 34 -6.28 12.07 4.06
CA LYS A 34 -6.66 11.64 2.68
C LYS A 34 -5.98 10.36 2.23
N PHE A 35 -5.03 9.86 3.02
CA PHE A 35 -4.14 8.77 2.65
C PHE A 35 -4.25 7.60 3.64
N PRO A 36 -3.92 6.37 3.21
CA PRO A 36 -3.90 5.25 4.11
C PRO A 36 -2.77 5.42 5.15
N LYS A 37 -2.98 4.91 6.35
CA LYS A 37 -1.98 4.92 7.40
C LYS A 37 -0.96 3.82 7.14
N PHE A 38 0.30 4.18 6.92
CA PHE A 38 1.38 3.20 6.74
C PHE A 38 1.80 2.61 8.09
N ILE A 39 1.70 1.29 8.23
CA ILE A 39 1.99 0.56 9.49
C ILE A 39 3.29 -0.24 9.44
N SER A 40 4.01 -0.19 8.32
CA SER A 40 5.38 -0.71 8.20
C SER A 40 6.28 0.27 7.43
N LYS A 41 7.59 -0.01 7.43
CA LYS A 41 8.50 0.58 6.44
C LYS A 41 8.11 0.12 5.03
N ASN A 42 8.55 0.88 4.03
CA ASN A 42 8.46 0.47 2.63
C ASN A 42 9.69 -0.39 2.29
N TYR A 43 9.46 -1.61 1.82
CA TYR A 43 10.52 -2.57 1.49
C TYR A 43 10.59 -2.74 -0.02
N ALA A 44 11.80 -2.65 -0.58
CA ALA A 44 12.08 -2.98 -1.97
C ALA A 44 12.65 -4.41 -2.06
N MET A 45 12.30 -5.12 -3.12
CA MET A 45 12.96 -6.37 -3.49
C MET A 45 14.34 -6.07 -4.08
N LEU A 46 15.28 -6.99 -3.92
CA LEU A 46 16.65 -6.80 -4.42
C LEU A 46 16.76 -6.94 -5.95
N GLU A 47 15.82 -7.61 -6.59
CA GLU A 47 15.89 -8.01 -8.00
C GLU A 47 15.21 -7.03 -8.98
N GLY A 48 14.65 -5.91 -8.51
CA GLY A 48 13.99 -4.96 -9.41
C GLY A 48 13.18 -3.86 -8.72
N PRO A 49 12.49 -3.01 -9.50
CA PRO A 49 11.74 -1.85 -9.03
C PRO A 49 10.36 -2.29 -8.50
N ARG A 50 10.37 -3.27 -7.60
CA ARG A 50 9.18 -3.81 -6.96
C ARG A 50 9.38 -3.95 -5.46
N GLY A 51 8.28 -3.99 -4.72
CA GLY A 51 8.35 -4.06 -3.27
C GLY A 51 6.98 -4.14 -2.64
N PHE A 52 6.96 -3.94 -1.32
CA PHE A 52 5.71 -3.94 -0.57
C PHE A 52 5.76 -3.05 0.67
N GLN A 53 4.57 -2.68 1.14
CA GLN A 53 4.37 -1.97 2.39
C GLN A 53 3.03 -2.37 3.02
N LEU A 54 2.98 -2.41 4.35
CA LEU A 54 1.73 -2.61 5.08
C LEU A 54 1.05 -1.28 5.35
N LEU A 55 -0.26 -1.25 5.13
CA LEU A 55 -1.09 -0.08 5.39
C LEU A 55 -2.40 -0.46 6.07
N GLU A 56 -3.03 0.53 6.68
CA GLU A 56 -4.30 0.45 7.37
C GLU A 56 -5.22 1.57 6.87
N THR A 57 -6.42 1.21 6.43
CA THR A 57 -7.48 2.16 6.06
C THR A 57 -8.86 1.52 6.19
N GLU A 58 -9.84 2.29 6.62
CA GLU A 58 -11.27 1.93 6.55
C GLU A 58 -11.98 2.63 5.38
N ASN A 59 -11.27 3.52 4.67
CA ASN A 59 -11.80 4.26 3.53
C ASN A 59 -11.12 3.79 2.24
N GLU A 60 -11.91 3.27 1.31
CA GLU A 60 -11.44 2.79 0.00
C GLU A 60 -10.92 3.94 -0.88
N ASP A 61 -11.45 5.16 -0.72
CA ASP A 61 -11.00 6.34 -1.45
C ASP A 61 -9.52 6.65 -1.18
N HIS A 62 -9.00 6.28 -0.01
CA HIS A 62 -7.58 6.44 0.31
C HIS A 62 -6.70 5.60 -0.61
N LEU A 63 -7.14 4.39 -0.96
CA LEU A 63 -6.42 3.51 -1.89
C LEU A 63 -6.53 4.04 -3.32
N ALA A 64 -7.72 4.50 -3.73
CA ALA A 64 -7.94 5.09 -5.04
C ALA A 64 -7.08 6.34 -5.27
N ASN A 65 -7.05 7.27 -4.30
CA ASN A 65 -6.20 8.46 -4.35
C ASN A 65 -4.72 8.12 -4.48
N PHE A 66 -4.29 7.08 -3.77
CA PHE A 66 -2.92 6.58 -3.84
C PHE A 66 -2.60 6.03 -5.23
N VAL A 67 -3.47 5.18 -5.80
CA VAL A 67 -3.32 4.65 -7.17
C VAL A 67 -3.27 5.77 -8.20
N LEU A 68 -4.24 6.68 -8.18
CA LEU A 68 -4.34 7.77 -9.15
C LEU A 68 -3.11 8.69 -9.14
N HIS A 69 -2.48 8.89 -7.98
CA HIS A 69 -1.25 9.69 -7.87
C HIS A 69 -0.09 9.08 -8.67
N TYR A 70 0.09 7.76 -8.62
CA TYR A 70 1.21 7.10 -9.29
C TYR A 70 0.93 6.56 -10.69
N GLN A 71 -0.32 6.54 -11.14
CA GLN A 71 -0.63 6.15 -12.52
C GLN A 71 -0.04 7.14 -13.56
N PRO A 72 0.40 6.64 -14.73
CA PRO A 72 0.46 5.24 -15.14
C PRO A 72 1.72 4.48 -14.71
N GLU A 73 2.70 5.14 -14.08
CA GLU A 73 4.06 4.59 -13.92
C GLU A 73 4.17 3.47 -12.88
N VAL A 74 3.26 3.38 -11.90
CA VAL A 74 3.31 2.34 -10.86
C VAL A 74 2.04 1.51 -10.87
N SER A 75 2.22 0.19 -10.92
CA SER A 75 1.16 -0.77 -10.68
C SER A 75 1.11 -1.12 -9.20
N PHE A 76 -0.11 -1.19 -8.64
CA PHE A 76 -0.33 -1.57 -7.25
C PHE A 76 -1.25 -2.79 -7.15
N ASP A 77 -0.94 -3.66 -6.21
CA ASP A 77 -1.82 -4.75 -5.78
C ASP A 77 -2.04 -4.67 -4.27
N PHE A 78 -3.29 -4.56 -3.84
CA PHE A 78 -3.69 -4.43 -2.43
C PHE A 78 -4.37 -5.71 -1.98
N GLN A 79 -3.66 -6.51 -1.18
CA GLN A 79 -4.22 -7.74 -0.63
C GLN A 79 -4.69 -7.47 0.82
N PRO A 80 -5.99 -7.63 1.13
CA PRO A 80 -6.48 -7.48 2.49
C PRO A 80 -5.89 -8.59 3.38
N ILE A 81 -5.40 -8.20 4.55
CA ILE A 81 -4.80 -9.13 5.51
C ILE A 81 -5.55 -9.11 6.85
N MET A 82 -5.51 -10.23 7.55
CA MET A 82 -6.02 -10.36 8.90
C MET A 82 -5.00 -11.01 9.82
N GLU A 83 -5.06 -10.66 11.10
CA GLU A 83 -4.24 -11.30 12.12
C GLU A 83 -4.61 -12.77 12.27
N VAL A 84 -3.59 -13.63 12.37
CA VAL A 84 -3.76 -15.09 12.46
C VAL A 84 -4.68 -15.47 13.62
N LYS A 85 -4.57 -14.80 14.78
CA LYS A 85 -5.45 -15.04 15.93
C LYS A 85 -6.93 -14.88 15.57
N LYS A 86 -7.29 -13.81 14.85
CA LYS A 86 -8.66 -13.57 14.41
C LYS A 86 -9.12 -14.62 13.39
N SER A 87 -8.24 -15.06 12.51
CA SER A 87 -8.52 -16.14 11.55
C SER A 87 -8.84 -17.46 12.27
N LEU A 88 -8.03 -17.83 13.27
CA LEU A 88 -8.26 -19.04 14.09
C LEU A 88 -9.59 -18.99 14.85
N GLU A 89 -9.90 -17.86 15.49
CA GLU A 89 -11.17 -17.67 16.20
C GLU A 89 -12.40 -17.82 15.28
N LEU A 90 -12.32 -17.35 14.03
CA LEU A 90 -13.40 -17.50 13.05
C LEU A 90 -13.56 -18.96 12.60
N MET A 91 -12.46 -19.67 12.35
CA MET A 91 -12.50 -21.08 11.99
C MET A 91 -13.12 -21.94 13.11
N ASP A 92 -12.78 -21.65 14.37
CA ASP A 92 -13.35 -22.39 15.51
C ASP A 92 -14.86 -22.13 15.68
N ARG A 93 -15.34 -20.92 15.34
CA ARG A 93 -16.79 -20.63 15.32
C ARG A 93 -17.51 -21.38 14.21
N MET A 94 -16.89 -21.56 13.05
CA MET A 94 -17.50 -22.28 11.92
C MET A 94 -17.56 -23.80 12.12
N LYS A 95 -16.71 -24.36 12.99
CA LYS A 95 -16.70 -25.79 13.32
C LYS A 95 -17.74 -26.18 14.38
N LYS A 96 -18.34 -25.21 15.07
CA LYS A 96 -19.40 -25.40 16.07
C LYS A 96 -20.77 -25.22 15.44
#